data_AF-A0A950T3Z2-F1
#
_entry.id   AF-A0A950T3Z2-F1
#
_cell.length_a   1.000
_cell.length_b   1.000
_cell.length_c   1.000
_cell.angle_alpha   90.00
_cell.angle_beta   90.00
_cell.angle_gamma   90.00
#
_symmetry.space_group_name_H-M   'P 1'
#
loop_
_entity.id
_entity.type
_entity.pdbx_description
1 polymer ?
#
loop_
_entity_poly.entity_id
_entity_poly.type
_entity_poly.pdbx_seq_one_letter_code
_entity_poly.pdbx_strand_id
1 'polypeptide(L)'
;MAAVEKQGYFSGWTLKTGGIIAPDERLPWGQTIFVGLQHVLAMFGSTVLAPIIMGFDPNTAIFFSGIGTLIFFLIVGGRVPSYLGSSFSFIAVVLAASAFSGKGINHHVDVALGGIIAAGVLYSIIGIIVMLGGYRWIEYLMPPVVTGAVVAAIGLNLAPVAIAD
;
A
#
# COMPACT_ATOMS: atom_id res chain seq x y z
N MET A 1 -25.22 -23.99 22.25
CA MET A 1 -26.12 -23.73 21.09
C MET A 1 -25.30 -22.91 20.10
N ALA A 2 -24.39 -23.53 19.34
CA ALA A 2 -24.58 -24.28 18.09
C ALA A 2 -24.74 -23.37 16.86
N ALA A 3 -23.80 -23.55 15.91
CA ALA A 3 -23.64 -22.93 14.59
C ALA A 3 -23.20 -21.45 14.60
N VAL A 4 -22.11 -21.04 13.94
CA VAL A 4 -21.79 -21.34 12.54
C VAL A 4 -20.29 -21.49 12.35
N GLU A 5 -19.87 -22.71 12.02
CA GLU A 5 -18.67 -22.95 11.22
C GLU A 5 -18.88 -22.26 9.86
N LYS A 6 -18.27 -21.09 9.66
CA LYS A 6 -18.19 -20.47 8.33
C LYS A 6 -16.86 -20.89 7.71
N GLN A 7 -16.85 -22.10 7.16
CA GLN A 7 -15.87 -22.58 6.17
C GLN A 7 -15.99 -21.75 4.88
N GLY A 8 -15.63 -20.47 4.95
CA GLY A 8 -15.59 -19.56 3.80
C GLY A 8 -14.22 -18.91 3.71
N TYR A 9 -13.74 -18.68 2.49
CA TYR A 9 -12.50 -17.94 2.25
C TYR A 9 -12.53 -16.54 2.87
N PHE A 10 -13.72 -15.93 2.95
CA PHE A 10 -13.96 -14.64 3.64
C PHE A 10 -14.20 -14.81 5.14
N SER A 11 -13.63 -13.91 5.95
CA SER A 11 -13.96 -13.81 7.37
C SER A 11 -15.45 -13.48 7.55
N GLY A 12 -16.17 -14.27 8.35
CA GLY A 12 -17.56 -14.00 8.66
C GLY A 12 -17.70 -12.76 9.55
N TRP A 13 -17.85 -11.57 8.95
CA TRP A 13 -17.90 -10.32 9.70
C TRP A 13 -19.08 -10.23 10.66
N THR A 14 -18.81 -10.16 11.96
CA THR A 14 -19.84 -10.02 13.00
C THR A 14 -20.18 -8.54 13.22
N LEU A 15 -21.46 -8.21 13.41
CA LEU A 15 -21.88 -6.81 13.59
C LEU A 15 -21.60 -6.36 15.03
N LYS A 16 -20.90 -5.24 15.19
CA LYS A 16 -20.61 -4.64 16.51
C LYS A 16 -20.87 -3.15 16.50
N THR A 17 -21.61 -2.67 17.49
CA THR A 17 -22.15 -1.31 17.53
C THR A 17 -21.33 -0.35 18.41
N GLY A 18 -20.28 -0.83 19.09
CA GLY A 18 -19.43 -0.01 19.95
C GLY A 18 -18.22 -0.76 20.52
N GLY A 19 -17.24 0.00 21.02
CA GLY A 19 -15.98 -0.51 21.54
C GLY A 19 -14.88 -0.64 20.47
N ILE A 20 -13.85 -1.44 20.77
CA ILE A 20 -12.77 -1.76 19.83
C ILE A 20 -13.32 -2.72 18.78
N ILE A 21 -13.25 -2.34 17.49
CA ILE A 21 -13.66 -3.19 16.36
C ILE A 21 -12.45 -3.97 15.86
N ALA A 22 -12.54 -5.30 15.89
CA ALA A 22 -11.54 -6.20 15.34
C ALA A 22 -11.69 -6.37 13.81
N PRO A 23 -10.67 -6.86 13.08
CA PRO A 23 -10.74 -7.04 11.63
C PRO A 23 -11.85 -7.98 11.14
N ASP A 24 -12.29 -8.92 11.99
CA ASP A 24 -13.39 -9.86 11.77
C ASP A 24 -14.75 -9.31 12.22
N GLU A 25 -14.81 -8.05 12.65
CA GLU A 25 -16.02 -7.35 13.06
C GLU A 25 -16.33 -6.20 12.09
N ARG A 26 -17.60 -5.82 11.98
CA ARG A 26 -18.05 -4.67 11.17
C ARG A 26 -18.96 -3.75 11.97
N LEU A 27 -18.83 -2.45 11.71
CA LEU A 27 -19.74 -1.45 12.26
C LEU A 27 -21.08 -1.47 11.50
N PRO A 28 -22.12 -0.81 12.04
CA PRO A 28 -23.28 -0.41 11.26
C PRO A 28 -22.87 0.27 9.94
N TRP A 29 -23.64 0.04 8.88
CA TRP A 29 -23.32 0.52 7.53
C TRP A 29 -23.06 2.04 7.46
N GLY A 30 -23.83 2.84 8.20
CA GLY A 30 -23.61 4.29 8.26
C GLY A 30 -22.22 4.65 8.81
N GLN A 31 -21.85 4.10 9.96
CA GLN A 31 -20.53 4.33 10.57
C GLN A 31 -19.40 3.77 9.70
N THR A 32 -19.61 2.62 9.06
CA THR A 32 -18.63 2.02 8.14
C THR A 32 -18.31 2.95 6.96
N ILE A 33 -19.33 3.58 6.37
CA ILE A 33 -19.14 4.56 5.28
C ILE A 33 -18.34 5.77 5.78
N PHE A 34 -18.65 6.31 6.96
CA PHE A 34 -17.92 7.45 7.52
C PHE A 34 -16.45 7.12 7.79
N VAL A 35 -16.16 5.98 8.41
CA VAL A 35 -14.77 5.56 8.66
C VAL A 35 -14.04 5.28 7.34
N GLY A 36 -14.73 4.71 6.34
CA GLY A 36 -14.20 4.54 4.99
C GLY A 36 -13.82 5.87 4.34
N LEU A 37 -14.70 6.89 4.43
CA LEU A 37 -14.40 8.24 3.94
C LEU A 37 -13.21 8.86 4.68
N GLN A 38 -13.12 8.71 6.00
CA GLN A 38 -11.96 9.15 6.76
C GLN A 38 -10.68 8.46 6.29
N HIS A 39 -10.74 7.17 5.98
CA HIS A 39 -9.60 6.42 5.47
C HIS A 39 -9.16 6.92 4.09
N VAL A 40 -10.10 7.18 3.18
CA VAL A 40 -9.80 7.76 1.86
C VAL A 40 -9.14 9.12 2.01
N LEU A 41 -9.68 10.00 2.86
CA LEU A 41 -9.10 11.32 3.11
C LEU A 41 -7.69 11.24 3.73
N ALA A 42 -7.47 10.28 4.64
CA ALA A 42 -6.18 10.06 5.26
C ALA A 42 -5.12 9.58 4.25
N MET A 43 -5.48 8.68 3.34
CA MET A 43 -4.55 8.12 2.35
C MET A 43 -4.39 9.00 1.09
N PHE A 44 -5.29 9.95 0.87
CA PHE A 44 -5.28 10.84 -0.30
C PHE A 44 -3.96 11.61 -0.42
N GLY A 45 -3.46 12.16 0.70
CA GLY A 45 -2.24 12.96 0.70
C GLY A 45 -1.04 12.24 0.10
N SER A 46 -0.75 11.02 0.54
CA SER A 46 0.37 10.23 0.01
C SER A 46 0.11 9.73 -1.41
N THR A 47 -1.13 9.36 -1.72
CA THR A 47 -1.51 8.78 -3.01
C THR A 47 -1.47 9.79 -4.14
N VAL A 48 -1.69 11.08 -3.86
CA VAL A 48 -1.61 12.17 -4.84
C VAL A 48 -0.22 12.81 -4.89
N LEU A 49 0.42 13.03 -3.73
CA LEU A 49 1.70 13.73 -3.67
C LEU A 49 2.82 12.95 -4.38
N ALA A 50 2.90 11.63 -4.20
CA ALA A 50 3.98 10.84 -4.82
C ALA A 50 3.94 10.85 -6.35
N PRO A 51 2.78 10.59 -7.00
CA PRO A 51 2.66 10.67 -8.46
C PRO A 51 3.03 12.03 -9.02
N ILE A 52 2.62 13.12 -8.36
CA ILE A 52 2.97 14.49 -8.79
C ILE A 52 4.49 14.66 -8.83
N ILE A 53 5.18 14.27 -7.76
CA ILE A 53 6.65 14.35 -7.67
C ILE A 53 7.33 13.48 -8.74
N MET A 54 6.76 12.30 -9.03
CA MET A 54 7.29 11.37 -10.04
C MET A 54 6.94 11.77 -11.49
N GLY A 55 6.05 12.74 -11.69
CA GLY A 55 5.55 13.15 -13.01
C GLY A 55 4.49 12.22 -13.59
N PHE A 56 3.79 11.44 -12.76
CA PHE A 56 2.66 10.60 -13.15
C PHE A 56 1.32 11.32 -12.97
N ASP A 57 0.30 10.89 -13.70
CA ASP A 57 -1.08 11.38 -13.55
C ASP A 57 -1.67 10.93 -12.20
N PRO A 58 -2.06 11.85 -11.29
CA PRO A 58 -2.58 11.50 -9.98
C PRO A 58 -3.92 10.79 -10.01
N ASN A 59 -4.78 11.07 -11.01
CA ASN A 59 -6.08 10.42 -11.14
C ASN A 59 -5.90 8.94 -11.48
N THR A 60 -4.92 8.64 -12.34
CA THR A 60 -4.55 7.26 -12.69
C THR A 60 -4.01 6.53 -11.46
N ALA A 61 -3.15 7.19 -10.68
CA ALA A 61 -2.61 6.61 -9.44
C ALA A 61 -3.71 6.32 -8.40
N ILE A 62 -4.64 7.24 -8.17
CA ILE A 62 -5.78 7.03 -7.27
C ILE A 62 -6.66 5.87 -7.76
N PHE A 63 -6.96 5.83 -9.06
CA PHE A 63 -7.79 4.79 -9.66
C PHE A 63 -7.19 3.39 -9.48
N PHE A 64 -5.91 3.23 -9.83
CA PHE A 64 -5.23 1.94 -9.68
C PHE A 64 -4.91 1.58 -8.22
N SER A 65 -4.70 2.56 -7.35
CA SER A 65 -4.58 2.34 -5.89
C SER A 65 -5.88 1.75 -5.31
N GLY A 66 -7.04 2.28 -5.72
CA GLY A 66 -8.35 1.74 -5.34
C GLY A 66 -8.56 0.32 -5.85
N ILE A 67 -8.30 0.08 -7.14
CA ILE A 67 -8.38 -1.27 -7.73
C ILE A 67 -7.43 -2.24 -7.04
N GLY A 68 -6.18 -1.86 -6.83
CA GLY A 68 -5.18 -2.68 -6.16
C GLY A 68 -5.61 -3.05 -4.74
N THR A 69 -6.16 -2.09 -3.99
CA THR A 69 -6.67 -2.32 -2.64
C THR A 69 -7.82 -3.34 -2.65
N LEU A 70 -8.74 -3.26 -3.61
CA LEU A 70 -9.81 -4.25 -3.78
C LEU A 70 -9.27 -5.63 -4.14
N ILE A 71 -8.30 -5.71 -5.06
CA ILE A 71 -7.65 -6.97 -5.44
C ILE A 71 -6.94 -7.59 -4.22
N PHE A 72 -6.18 -6.81 -3.46
CA PHE A 72 -5.52 -7.27 -2.24
C PHE A 72 -6.53 -7.78 -1.22
N PHE A 73 -7.62 -7.04 -1.00
CA PHE A 73 -8.68 -7.44 -0.09
C PHE A 73 -9.31 -8.78 -0.49
N LEU A 74 -9.54 -9.00 -1.79
CA LEU A 74 -10.01 -10.27 -2.32
C LEU A 74 -8.98 -11.39 -2.12
N ILE A 75 -7.71 -11.17 -2.44
CA ILE A 75 -6.62 -12.17 -2.30
C ILE A 75 -6.39 -12.61 -0.85
N VAL A 76 -6.63 -11.73 0.12
CA VAL A 76 -6.46 -12.05 1.55
C VAL A 76 -7.76 -12.53 2.19
N GLY A 77 -8.86 -12.62 1.44
CA GLY A 77 -10.17 -13.05 1.95
C GLY A 77 -10.70 -12.12 3.04
N GLY A 78 -10.38 -10.83 2.96
CA GLY A 78 -10.81 -9.82 3.94
C GLY A 78 -10.23 -9.95 5.35
N ARG A 79 -9.17 -10.74 5.53
CA ARG A 79 -8.55 -10.98 6.86
C ARG A 79 -7.57 -9.91 7.30
N VAL A 80 -6.99 -9.18 6.34
CA VAL A 80 -5.99 -8.13 6.60
C VAL A 80 -6.52 -6.79 6.08
N PRO A 81 -6.75 -5.81 6.97
CA PRO A 81 -7.14 -4.47 6.56
C PRO A 81 -5.90 -3.70 6.09
N SER A 82 -5.68 -3.64 4.77
CA SER A 82 -4.58 -2.87 4.18
C SER A 82 -5.07 -2.06 2.99
N TYR A 83 -4.52 -0.85 2.86
CA TYR A 83 -4.70 0.03 1.71
C TYR A 83 -3.37 0.16 0.95
N LEU A 84 -3.43 0.10 -0.38
CA LEU A 84 -2.25 0.19 -1.24
C LEU A 84 -2.10 1.62 -1.77
N GLY A 85 -1.25 2.42 -1.12
CA GLY A 85 -0.91 3.77 -1.55
C GLY A 85 0.36 3.85 -2.41
N SER A 86 0.65 5.06 -2.90
CA SER A 86 1.87 5.34 -3.66
C SER A 86 3.12 5.24 -2.78
N SER A 87 4.12 4.46 -3.21
CA SER A 87 5.33 4.19 -2.42
C SER A 87 6.39 5.27 -2.59
N PHE A 88 6.65 6.03 -1.53
CA PHE A 88 7.68 7.08 -1.49
C PHE A 88 9.11 6.57 -1.75
N SER A 89 9.40 5.30 -1.42
CA SER A 89 10.68 4.66 -1.71
C SER A 89 11.03 4.62 -3.21
N PHE A 90 10.03 4.68 -4.09
CA PHE A 90 10.24 4.68 -5.54
C PHE A 90 10.58 6.06 -6.11
N ILE A 91 10.36 7.14 -5.37
CA ILE A 91 10.59 8.51 -5.87
C ILE A 91 12.04 8.66 -6.34
N ALA A 92 13.02 8.36 -5.49
CA ALA A 92 14.44 8.49 -5.83
C ALA A 92 14.85 7.62 -7.04
N VAL A 93 14.31 6.40 -7.11
CA VAL A 93 14.61 5.44 -8.18
C VAL A 93 14.00 5.88 -9.51
N VAL A 94 12.75 6.36 -9.49
CA VAL A 94 12.04 6.86 -10.67
C VAL A 94 12.73 8.11 -11.22
N LEU A 95 13.09 9.06 -10.35
CA LEU A 95 13.82 10.26 -10.75
C LEU A 95 15.18 9.92 -11.39
N ALA A 96 15.93 9.00 -10.79
CA ALA A 96 17.20 8.54 -11.32
C ALA A 96 17.05 7.78 -12.66
N ALA A 97 16.09 6.86 -12.76
CA ALA A 97 15.88 6.02 -13.94
C ALA A 97 15.32 6.79 -15.14
N SER A 98 14.50 7.81 -14.90
CA SER A 98 13.93 8.66 -15.95
C SER A 98 14.80 9.86 -16.31
N ALA A 99 15.97 10.01 -15.65
CA ALA A 99 16.84 11.19 -15.76
C ALA A 99 16.07 12.52 -15.58
N PHE A 100 15.01 12.49 -14.76
CA PHE A 100 14.08 13.60 -14.63
C PHE A 100 14.57 14.58 -13.58
N SER A 101 14.76 15.83 -13.99
CA SER A 101 15.32 16.89 -13.13
C SER A 101 14.29 17.49 -12.15
N GLY A 102 13.12 16.88 -11.97
CA GLY A 102 12.08 17.35 -11.04
C GLY A 102 11.31 18.59 -11.51
N LYS A 103 11.43 18.99 -12.78
CA LYS A 103 10.67 20.12 -13.37
C LYS A 103 10.18 19.75 -14.78
N GLY A 104 8.87 19.85 -15.02
CA GLY A 104 8.25 19.66 -16.34
C GLY A 104 7.58 18.29 -16.54
N ILE A 105 7.25 17.95 -17.78
CA ILE A 105 6.65 16.65 -18.12
C ILE A 105 7.78 15.65 -18.34
N ASN A 106 7.70 14.50 -17.68
CA ASN A 106 8.72 13.46 -17.79
C ASN A 106 8.58 12.72 -19.13
N HIS A 107 9.55 12.86 -20.02
CA HIS A 107 9.52 12.24 -21.36
C HIS A 107 9.97 10.77 -21.37
N HIS A 108 10.45 10.23 -20.24
CA HIS A 108 10.93 8.84 -20.10
C HIS A 108 10.13 8.03 -19.06
N VAL A 109 8.86 8.40 -18.88
CA VAL A 109 7.91 7.70 -18.00
C VAL A 109 7.85 6.21 -18.29
N ASP A 110 7.98 5.80 -19.55
CA ASP A 110 7.93 4.40 -20.00
C ASP A 110 9.01 3.53 -19.33
N VAL A 111 10.23 4.07 -19.16
CA VAL A 111 11.35 3.34 -18.54
C VAL A 111 11.09 3.18 -17.04
N ALA A 112 10.55 4.20 -16.39
CA ALA A 112 10.16 4.14 -14.99
C ALA A 112 9.03 3.13 -14.75
N LEU A 113 7.99 3.10 -15.63
CA LEU A 113 6.92 2.11 -15.55
C LEU A 113 7.44 0.68 -15.76
N GLY A 114 8.34 0.48 -16.71
CA GLY A 114 9.00 -0.82 -16.92
C GLY A 114 9.74 -1.30 -15.66
N GLY A 115 10.46 -0.39 -15.00
CA GLY A 115 11.12 -0.67 -13.72
C GLY A 115 10.13 -1.03 -12.59
N ILE A 116 9.00 -0.32 -12.49
CA ILE A 116 7.94 -0.60 -11.50
C ILE A 116 7.33 -1.99 -11.75
N ILE A 117 7.07 -2.36 -13.01
CA ILE A 117 6.55 -3.69 -13.36
C ILE A 117 7.57 -4.77 -12.98
N ALA A 118 8.86 -4.57 -13.30
CA ALA A 118 9.92 -5.50 -12.91
C ALA A 118 10.02 -5.66 -11.39
N ALA A 119 9.91 -4.58 -10.62
CA ALA A 119 9.86 -4.62 -9.16
C ALA A 119 8.64 -5.41 -8.66
N GLY A 120 7.47 -5.26 -9.29
CA GLY A 120 6.26 -6.03 -8.96
C GLY A 120 6.42 -7.54 -9.22
N VAL A 121 7.10 -7.92 -10.30
CA VAL A 121 7.45 -9.32 -10.58
C VAL A 121 8.41 -9.85 -9.52
N LEU A 122 9.44 -9.08 -9.17
CA LEU A 122 10.39 -9.44 -8.11
C LEU A 122 9.67 -9.64 -6.76
N TYR A 123 8.77 -8.75 -6.37
CA TYR A 123 7.96 -8.89 -5.15
C TYR A 123 7.07 -10.14 -5.18
N SER A 124 6.53 -10.48 -6.35
CA SER A 124 5.72 -11.69 -6.53
C SER A 124 6.57 -12.95 -6.36
N ILE A 125 7.80 -12.97 -6.92
CA ILE A 125 8.75 -14.07 -6.74
C ILE A 125 9.14 -14.22 -5.27
N ILE A 126 9.50 -13.13 -4.60
CA ILE A 126 9.81 -13.14 -3.16
C ILE A 126 8.60 -13.65 -2.37
N GLY A 127 7.39 -13.21 -2.70
CA GLY A 127 6.16 -13.68 -2.09
C GLY A 127 5.96 -15.20 -2.22
N ILE A 128 6.19 -15.76 -3.41
CA ILE A 128 6.13 -17.21 -3.64
C ILE A 128 7.19 -17.95 -2.82
N ILE A 129 8.43 -17.43 -2.78
CA ILE A 129 9.52 -18.01 -1.97
C ILE A 129 9.13 -18.03 -0.48
N VAL A 130 8.52 -16.95 0.02
CA VAL A 130 8.06 -16.88 1.42
C VAL A 130 6.91 -17.84 1.68
N MET A 131 5.99 -18.01 0.73
CA MET A 131 4.90 -18.98 0.85
C MET A 131 5.41 -20.42 0.94
N LEU A 132 6.50 -20.75 0.23
CA LEU A 132 7.07 -22.10 0.20
C LEU A 132 8.10 -22.36 1.33
N GLY A 133 8.95 -21.39 1.62
CA GLY A 133 10.10 -21.50 2.53
C GLY A 133 9.90 -20.89 3.92
N GLY A 134 8.77 -20.22 4.16
CA GLY A 134 8.49 -19.49 5.39
C GLY A 134 9.18 -18.12 5.47
N TYR A 135 8.78 -17.30 6.46
CA TYR A 135 9.21 -15.90 6.59
C TYR A 135 10.44 -15.68 7.50
N ARG A 136 10.92 -16.71 8.21
CA ARG A 136 11.95 -16.57 9.26
C ARG A 136 13.24 -15.94 8.76
N TRP A 137 13.67 -16.28 7.54
CA TRP A 137 14.89 -15.71 6.95
C TRP A 137 14.78 -14.19 6.72
N ILE A 138 13.58 -13.69 6.38
CA ILE A 138 13.33 -12.24 6.25
C ILE A 138 13.46 -11.57 7.61
N GLU A 139 12.93 -12.19 8.66
CA GLU A 139 13.01 -11.64 10.02
C GLU A 139 14.45 -11.57 10.54
N TYR A 140 15.31 -12.53 10.15
CA TYR A 140 16.73 -12.48 10.43
C TYR A 140 17.47 -11.39 9.64
N LEU A 141 17.12 -11.17 8.37
CA LEU A 141 17.74 -10.13 7.53
C LEU A 141 17.26 -8.72 7.86
N MET A 142 15.98 -8.59 8.22
CA MET A 142 15.29 -7.32 8.48
C MET A 142 14.63 -7.35 9.86
N PRO A 143 15.43 -7.40 10.94
CA PRO A 143 14.89 -7.31 12.30
C PRO A 143 14.21 -5.94 12.50
N PRO A 144 13.33 -5.80 13.51
CA PRO A 144 12.52 -4.58 13.69
C PRO A 144 13.33 -3.28 13.72
N VAL A 145 14.55 -3.32 14.27
CA VAL A 145 15.47 -2.17 14.29
C VAL A 145 15.92 -1.75 12.89
N VAL A 146 16.20 -2.70 12.00
CA VAL A 146 16.62 -2.43 10.62
C VAL A 146 15.44 -1.93 9.81
N THR A 147 14.30 -2.61 9.89
CA THR A 147 13.08 -2.21 9.17
C THR A 147 12.63 -0.81 9.60
N GLY A 148 12.62 -0.53 10.91
CA GLY A 148 12.29 0.79 11.43
C GLY A 148 13.29 1.87 10.98
N ALA A 149 14.59 1.58 11.04
CA ALA A 149 15.63 2.53 10.60
C ALA A 149 15.52 2.84 9.10
N VAL A 150 15.29 1.84 8.25
CA VAL A 150 15.13 2.02 6.80
C VAL A 150 13.89 2.86 6.50
N VAL A 151 12.75 2.56 7.12
CA VAL A 151 11.50 3.34 6.94
C VAL A 151 11.69 4.78 7.40
N ALA A 152 12.31 5.00 8.56
CA ALA A 152 12.59 6.35 9.07
C ALA A 152 13.55 7.12 8.14
N ALA A 153 14.59 6.46 7.63
CA ALA A 153 15.54 7.07 6.71
C ALA A 153 14.88 7.48 5.38
N ILE A 154 14.01 6.63 4.82
CA ILE A 154 13.24 6.97 3.61
C ILE A 154 12.36 8.19 3.87
N GLY A 155 11.63 8.21 4.98
CA GLY A 155 10.76 9.34 5.35
C GLY A 155 11.54 10.64 5.53
N LEU A 156 12.68 10.61 6.24
CA LEU A 156 13.50 11.78 6.50
C LEU A 156 14.17 12.33 5.24
N ASN A 157 14.62 11.46 4.33
CA ASN A 157 15.21 11.88 3.05
C ASN A 157 14.19 12.56 2.13
N LEU A 158 12.91 12.19 2.23
CA LEU A 158 11.85 12.72 1.38
C LEU A 158 11.06 13.87 2.03
N ALA A 159 11.26 14.13 3.33
CA ALA A 159 10.65 15.25 4.02
C ALA A 159 10.92 16.62 3.36
N PRO A 160 12.14 16.93 2.87
CA PRO A 160 12.38 18.20 2.17
C PRO A 160 11.58 18.32 0.86
N VAL A 161 11.35 17.20 0.16
CA VAL A 161 10.57 17.18 -1.08
C VAL A 161 9.09 17.47 -0.81
N ALA A 162 8.58 17.07 0.36
CA ALA A 162 7.20 17.32 0.76
C ALA A 162 6.95 18.75 1.29
N ILE A 163 7.99 19.48 1.72
CA ILE A 163 7.90 20.83 2.29
C ILE A 163 8.27 21.91 1.26
N ALA A 164 8.95 21.54 0.17
CA ALA A 164 9.39 22.47 -0.87
C ALA A 164 8.25 22.92 -1.83
N ASP A 165 7.04 22.39 -1.65
CA ASP A 165 5.77 22.83 -2.26
C ASP A 165 4.80 23.35 -1.17
#